data_AF-A0A929CKL1-F1
#
_entry.id   AF-A0A929CKL1-F1
#
_cell.length_a   1.000
_cell.length_b   1.000
_cell.length_c   1.000
_cell.angle_alpha   90.00
_cell.angle_beta   90.00
_cell.angle_gamma   90.00
#
_symmetry.space_group_name_H-M   'P 1'
#
loop_
_entity.id
_entity.type
_entity.pdbx_description
1 polymer ?
#
loop_
_entity_poly.entity_id
_entity_poly.type
_entity_poly.pdbx_seq_one_letter_code
_entity_poly.pdbx_strand_id
1 'polypeptide(L)'
;MYEGKFPHKRYKLTFEFLEKNISKSETILDLGVKNPFTDVMLKSGFKVENTKGEDLDLDTSEIVNSNVDVVTAFEIFEHLLSPFTVLQSIKANKLVAS
;
A
#
# COMPACT_ATOMS: atom_id res chain seq x y z
N MET A 1 -14.78 -7.11 8.70
CA MET A 1 -14.32 -7.59 7.39
C MET A 1 -13.37 -8.80 7.46
N TYR A 2 -12.68 -9.07 8.59
CA TYR A 2 -11.76 -10.22 8.68
C TYR A 2 -12.15 -11.22 9.78
N GLU A 3 -13.17 -12.03 9.51
CA GLU A 3 -13.62 -13.11 10.39
C GLU A 3 -12.79 -14.38 10.18
N GLY A 4 -11.49 -14.32 10.52
CA GLY A 4 -10.61 -15.50 10.60
C GLY A 4 -10.25 -16.19 9.27
N LYS A 5 -10.71 -15.70 8.13
CA LYS A 5 -10.35 -16.21 6.79
C LYS A 5 -9.49 -15.18 6.05
N PHE A 6 -8.18 -15.28 6.22
CA PHE A 6 -7.22 -14.48 5.46
C PHE A 6 -6.79 -15.21 4.19
N PRO A 7 -6.53 -14.50 3.08
CA PRO A 7 -6.06 -15.11 1.85
C PRO A 7 -4.56 -15.46 1.97
N HIS A 8 -4.22 -16.45 2.79
CA HIS A 8 -2.84 -16.81 3.16
C HIS A 8 -1.92 -17.03 1.95
N LYS A 9 -2.40 -17.70 0.91
CA LYS A 9 -1.65 -17.90 -0.34
C LYS A 9 -1.31 -16.58 -1.02
N ARG A 10 -2.27 -15.66 -1.12
CA ARG A 10 -2.09 -14.34 -1.73
C ARG A 10 -1.09 -13.52 -0.92
N TYR A 11 -1.30 -13.39 0.39
CA TYR A 11 -0.39 -12.65 1.27
C TYR A 11 1.04 -13.17 1.20
N LYS A 12 1.24 -14.50 1.16
CA LYS A 12 2.56 -15.08 0.98
C LYS A 12 3.22 -14.61 -0.32
N LEU A 13 2.53 -14.74 -1.45
CA LEU A 13 3.07 -14.35 -2.76
C LEU A 13 3.33 -12.84 -2.85
N THR A 14 2.40 -12.02 -2.37
CA THR A 14 2.55 -10.56 -2.31
C THR A 14 3.74 -10.17 -1.44
N PHE A 15 3.90 -10.80 -0.28
CA PHE A 15 5.01 -10.53 0.63
C PHE A 15 6.37 -10.96 0.04
N GLU A 16 6.45 -12.15 -0.56
CA GLU A 16 7.68 -12.62 -1.23
C GLU A 16 8.08 -11.68 -2.38
N PHE A 17 7.10 -11.17 -3.14
CA PHE A 17 7.36 -10.17 -4.16
C PHE A 17 7.84 -8.84 -3.58
N LEU A 18 7.19 -8.34 -2.53
CA LEU A 18 7.57 -7.10 -1.86
C LEU A 18 9.01 -7.20 -1.31
N GLU A 19 9.32 -8.26 -0.57
CA GLU A 19 10.62 -8.48 0.06
C GLU A 19 11.76 -8.66 -0.95
N LYS A 20 11.47 -9.24 -2.12
CA LYS A 20 12.45 -9.37 -3.20
C LYS A 20 12.85 -8.01 -3.79
N ASN A 21 11.96 -7.02 -3.78
CA ASN A 21 12.13 -5.78 -4.55
C ASN A 21 12.34 -4.53 -3.68
N ILE A 22 11.92 -4.56 -2.41
CA ILE A 22 11.91 -3.40 -1.51
C ILE A 22 12.78 -3.68 -0.29
N SER A 23 13.70 -2.76 0.02
CA SER A 23 14.56 -2.83 1.20
C SER A 23 13.77 -2.47 2.46
N LYS A 24 14.08 -3.10 3.59
CA LYS A 24 13.48 -2.78 4.92
C LYS A 24 13.84 -1.36 5.39
N SER A 25 14.88 -0.75 4.82
CA SER A 25 15.27 0.64 5.13
C SER A 25 14.33 1.67 4.51
N GLU A 26 13.68 1.31 3.39
CA GLU A 26 12.75 2.16 2.64
C GLU A 26 11.44 2.35 3.42
N THR A 27 10.87 3.54 3.27
CA THR A 27 9.59 3.93 3.84
C THR A 27 8.46 3.66 2.85
N ILE A 28 7.36 3.09 3.34
CA ILE A 28 6.21 2.66 2.53
C ILE A 28 4.97 3.45 2.95
N LEU A 29 4.27 4.04 1.99
CA LEU A 29 2.87 4.43 2.13
C LEU A 29 1.98 3.37 1.45
N ASP A 30 1.18 2.67 2.24
CA ASP A 30 0.21 1.68 1.77
C ASP A 30 -1.15 2.35 1.56
N LEU A 31 -1.60 2.41 0.30
CA LEU A 31 -2.86 3.04 -0.07
C LEU A 31 -4.03 2.20 0.43
N GLY A 32 -4.88 2.83 1.23
CA GLY A 32 -5.97 2.21 1.94
C GLY A 32 -5.74 2.18 3.46
N VAL A 33 -6.82 1.96 4.20
CA VAL A 33 -6.77 1.86 5.66
C VAL A 33 -5.95 0.64 6.11
N LYS A 34 -5.38 0.75 7.32
CA LYS A 34 -4.63 -0.34 7.95
C LYS A 34 -5.41 -1.67 7.90
N ASN A 35 -4.73 -2.71 7.43
CA ASN A 35 -5.30 -4.04 7.25
C ASN A 35 -4.37 -5.14 7.81
N PRO A 36 -4.79 -6.41 7.84
CA PRO A 36 -3.98 -7.51 8.37
C PRO A 36 -2.63 -7.69 7.65
N PHE A 37 -2.53 -7.36 6.37
CA PHE A 37 -1.28 -7.40 5.61
C PHE A 37 -0.32 -6.29 6.06
N THR A 38 -0.83 -5.12 6.46
CA THR A 38 -0.02 -4.09 7.13
C THR A 38 0.72 -4.66 8.33
N ASP A 39 0.03 -5.44 9.18
CA ASP A 39 0.67 -6.07 10.35
C ASP A 39 1.73 -7.11 9.95
N VAL A 40 1.55 -7.82 8.82
CA VAL A 40 2.57 -8.72 8.26
C VAL A 40 3.83 -7.93 7.84
N MET A 41 3.66 -6.81 7.15
CA MET A 41 4.77 -5.97 6.71
C MET A 41 5.54 -5.38 7.91
N LEU A 42 4.82 -4.81 8.89
CA LEU A 42 5.41 -4.25 10.11
C LEU A 42 6.17 -5.29 10.93
N LYS A 43 5.59 -6.47 11.16
CA LYS A 43 6.27 -7.59 11.87
C LYS A 43 7.52 -8.08 11.15
N SER A 44 7.58 -7.89 9.83
CA SER A 44 8.71 -8.27 9.00
C SER A 44 9.77 -7.17 8.86
N GLY A 45 9.66 -6.09 9.65
CA GLY A 45 10.66 -5.02 9.76
C GLY A 45 10.52 -3.88 8.74
N PHE A 46 9.44 -3.83 7.95
CA PHE A 46 9.19 -2.68 7.08
C PHE A 46 8.66 -1.49 7.88
N LYS A 47 8.93 -0.28 7.39
CA LYS A 47 8.35 0.98 7.87
C LYS A 47 7.15 1.32 7.01
N VAL A 48 5.94 1.13 7.55
CA VAL A 48 4.69 1.30 6.80
C VAL A 48 3.79 2.31 7.49
N GLU A 49 3.30 3.27 6.71
CA GLU A 49 2.17 4.11 7.03
C GLU A 49 1.02 3.82 6.06
N ASN A 50 -0.22 4.14 6.46
CA ASN A 50 -1.42 3.91 5.66
C ASN A 50 -2.18 5.22 5.47
N THR A 51 -2.92 5.33 4.37
CA THR A 51 -3.95 6.36 4.26
C THR A 51 -5.09 6.08 5.27
N LYS A 52 -5.94 7.08 5.51
CA LYS A 52 -6.87 7.08 6.66
C LYS A 52 -8.31 6.71 6.29
N GLY A 53 -8.58 6.50 5.00
CA GLY A 53 -9.90 6.12 4.48
C GLY A 53 -10.63 7.24 3.76
N GLU A 54 -9.90 8.28 3.36
CA GLU A 54 -10.35 9.27 2.40
C GLU A 54 -10.76 8.63 1.06
N ASP A 55 -11.66 9.30 0.35
CA ASP A 55 -12.03 8.93 -1.01
C ASP A 55 -10.91 9.36 -1.96
N LEU A 56 -10.08 8.41 -2.39
CA LEU A 56 -8.91 8.67 -3.22
C LEU A 56 -9.25 9.16 -4.64
N ASP A 57 -10.52 9.06 -5.09
CA ASP A 57 -10.96 9.71 -6.33
C ASP A 57 -11.09 11.23 -6.16
N LEU A 58 -11.28 11.72 -4.92
CA LEU A 58 -11.52 13.13 -4.60
C LEU A 58 -10.38 13.79 -3.80
N ASP A 59 -9.73 13.05 -2.91
CA ASP A 59 -8.71 13.55 -1.99
C ASP A 59 -7.46 12.68 -2.03
N THR A 60 -6.39 13.22 -2.60
CA THR A 60 -5.06 12.59 -2.63
C THR A 60 -4.05 13.34 -1.75
N SER A 61 -4.51 14.18 -0.82
CA SER A 61 -3.66 15.07 -0.03
C SER A 61 -2.61 14.30 0.80
N GLU A 62 -2.96 13.17 1.40
CA GLU A 62 -2.02 12.30 2.12
C GLU A 62 -0.92 11.77 1.18
N ILE A 63 -1.26 11.39 -0.05
CA ILE A 63 -0.30 10.93 -1.07
C ILE A 63 0.63 12.07 -1.47
N VAL A 64 0.07 13.25 -1.77
CA VAL A 64 0.83 14.43 -2.21
C VAL A 64 1.78 14.94 -1.12
N ASN A 65 1.36 14.87 0.15
CA ASN A 65 2.14 15.34 1.29
C ASN A 65 3.09 14.29 1.85
N SER A 66 2.96 13.03 1.44
CA SER A 66 3.87 11.96 1.84
C SER A 66 5.27 12.18 1.24
N ASN A 67 6.29 11.86 2.04
CA ASN A 67 7.67 11.80 1.62
C ASN A 67 8.21 10.39 1.90
N VAL A 68 7.79 9.46 1.05
CA VAL A 68 8.12 8.03 1.16
C VAL A 68 8.90 7.54 -0.05
N ASP A 69 9.65 6.47 0.13
CA ASP A 69 10.44 5.85 -0.95
C ASP A 69 9.56 5.00 -1.89
N VAL A 70 8.51 4.40 -1.33
CA VAL A 70 7.65 3.41 -1.98
C VAL A 70 6.19 3.65 -1.66
N VAL A 71 5.33 3.50 -2.68
CA VAL A 71 3.88 3.37 -2.49
C VAL A 71 3.46 1.92 -2.76
N THR A 72 2.66 1.34 -1.88
CA THR A 72 1.99 0.05 -2.12
C THR A 72 0.50 0.26 -2.37
N ALA A 73 -0.07 -0.48 -3.32
CA ALA A 73 -1.49 -0.38 -3.69
C ALA A 73 -2.02 -1.77 -4.05
N PHE A 74 -2.35 -2.57 -3.03
CA PHE A 74 -2.80 -3.95 -3.20
C PHE A 74 -4.33 -4.03 -3.23
N GLU A 75 -4.90 -4.45 -4.37
CA GLU A 75 -6.35 -4.62 -4.57
C GLU A 75 -7.16 -3.35 -4.24
N ILE A 76 -6.68 -2.18 -4.68
CA ILE A 76 -7.36 -0.90 -4.47
C ILE A 76 -7.65 -0.15 -5.77
N PHE A 77 -6.79 -0.25 -6.79
CA PHE A 77 -6.96 0.52 -8.03
C PHE A 77 -8.18 0.09 -8.85
N GLU A 78 -8.59 -1.17 -8.76
CA GLU A 78 -9.81 -1.69 -9.38
C GLU A 78 -11.10 -1.16 -8.74
N HIS A 79 -10.99 -0.55 -7.55
CA HIS A 79 -12.10 0.04 -6.83
C HIS A 79 -12.23 1.55 -7.06
N LEU A 80 -11.24 2.17 -7.71
CA LEU A 80 -11.26 3.60 -8.03
C LEU A 80 -11.97 3.86 -9.36
N LEU A 81 -12.68 4.97 -9.45
CA LEU A 81 -13.24 5.44 -10.72
C LEU A 81 -12.14 5.97 -11.65
N SER A 82 -11.13 6.64 -11.08
CA SER A 82 -9.99 7.20 -11.80
C SER A 82 -8.66 6.90 -11.07
N PRO A 83 -8.09 5.69 -11.25
CA PRO A 83 -6.79 5.36 -10.69
C PRO A 83 -5.66 6.28 -11.21
N PHE A 84 -5.84 6.89 -12.38
CA PHE A 84 -4.87 7.84 -12.93
C PHE A 84 -4.61 9.04 -12.01
N THR A 85 -5.65 9.58 -11.36
CA THR A 85 -5.52 10.73 -10.46
C THR A 85 -4.59 10.40 -9.29
N VAL A 86 -4.79 9.22 -8.69
CA VAL A 86 -3.95 8.70 -7.61
C VAL A 86 -2.52 8.48 -8.08
N LEU A 87 -2.33 7.82 -9.24
CA LEU A 87 -1.01 7.57 -9.81
C LEU A 87 -0.24 8.86 -10.09
N GLN A 88 -0.92 9.90 -10.57
CA GLN A 88 -0.32 11.21 -10.82
C GLN A 88 0.13 11.91 -9.53
N SER A 89 -0.56 11.68 -8.41
CA SER A 89 -0.20 12.25 -7.11
C SER A 89 1.00 11.60 -6.44
N ILE A 90 1.39 10.38 -6.85
CA ILE A 90 2.52 9.65 -6.25
C ILE A 90 3.85 10.32 -6.61
N LYS A 91 4.60 10.72 -5.58
CA LYS A 91 5.96 11.28 -5.71
C LYS A 91 7.07 10.26 -5.43
N ALA A 92 6.71 9.09 -4.91
CA ALA A 92 7.65 8.03 -4.56
C ALA A 92 8.35 7.46 -5.81
N ASN A 93 9.56 6.94 -5.62
CA ASN A 93 10.36 6.38 -6.72
C ASN A 93 9.86 5.00 -7.17
N LYS A 94 9.11 4.31 -6.32
CA LYS A 94 8.63 2.95 -6.58
C LYS A 94 7.14 2.84 -6.27
N LEU A 95 6.44 2.10 -7.12
CA LEU A 95 5.08 1.65 -6.92
C LEU A 95 5.05 0.13 -6.97
N VAL A 96 4.44 -0.49 -5.97
CA VAL A 96 4.16 -1.92 -5.93
C VAL A 96 2.65 -2.10 -5.85
N ALA A 97 2.06 -2.70 -6.87
CA ALA A 97 0.61 -2.87 -6.97
C ALA A 97 0.27 -4.30 -7.42
N SER A 98 -0.94 -4.76 -7.07
CA SER A 98 -1.51 -6.04 -7.53
C SER A 98 -3.00 -5.91 -7.71
#